data_AF-A0A0B1SDR9-F1
#
_entry.id   AF-A0A0B1SDR9-F1
#
_cell.length_a   1.000
_cell.length_b   1.000
_cell.length_c   1.000
_cell.angle_alpha   90.00
_cell.angle_beta   90.00
_cell.angle_gamma   90.00
#
_symmetry.space_group_name_H-M   'P 1'
#
loop_
_entity.id
_entity.type
_entity.pdbx_description
1 polymer ?
#
loop_
_entity_poly.entity_id
_entity_poly.type
_entity_poly.pdbx_seq_one_letter_code
_entity_poly.pdbx_strand_id
1 'polypeptide(L)'
;MESDLSPLLIMATNKEKGVVRGTDVVANYCLPPDLVDRLIGIATKPYTSDEIGRILSLRADEEGVRMEAAAINLLKMIVGETSMRYGMQLIAVSNVLRERKKKPM
;
A
#
# COMPACT_ATOMS: atom_id res chain seq x y z
N MET A 1 26.15 8.75 6.85
CA MET A 1 25.85 8.76 5.40
C MET A 1 27.05 9.19 4.56
N GLU A 2 28.12 9.71 5.16
CA GLU A 2 29.28 10.24 4.41
C GLU A 2 30.54 9.37 4.57
N SER A 3 30.46 8.25 5.29
CA SER A 3 31.55 7.29 5.37
C SER A 3 31.61 6.44 4.10
N ASP A 4 32.81 6.07 3.66
CA ASP A 4 33.05 5.20 2.49
C ASP A 4 32.32 3.85 2.57
N LEU A 5 32.03 3.36 3.78
CA LEU A 5 31.30 2.12 4.02
C LEU A 5 29.80 2.36 4.32
N SER A 6 29.27 3.54 3.98
CA SER A 6 27.85 3.83 4.16
C SER A 6 27.00 3.00 3.19
N PRO A 7 25.96 2.28 3.67
CA PRO A 7 25.10 1.49 2.81
C PRO A 7 24.17 2.38 1.97
N LEU A 8 23.58 1.79 0.92
CA LEU A 8 22.47 2.42 0.20
C LEU A 8 21.26 2.57 1.14
N LEU A 9 20.80 3.81 1.30
CA LEU A 9 19.62 4.12 2.11
C LEU A 9 18.41 4.33 1.20
N ILE A 10 17.39 3.48 1.36
CA ILE A 10 16.08 3.64 0.73
C ILE A 10 15.08 4.09 1.80
N MET A 11 14.44 5.23 1.57
CA MET A 11 13.43 5.80 2.45
C MET A 11 12.09 5.92 1.71
N ALA A 12 11.00 5.89 2.44
CA ALA A 12 9.66 6.11 1.90
C ALA A 12 8.93 7.15 2.75
N THR A 13 8.18 8.03 2.08
CA THR A 13 7.34 9.03 2.72
C THR A 13 5.99 9.10 2.03
N ASN A 14 4.93 9.22 2.83
CA ASN A 14 3.58 9.48 2.35
C ASN A 14 3.20 10.96 2.53
N LYS A 15 4.14 11.81 2.95
CA LYS A 15 3.94 13.25 3.15
C LYS A 15 4.82 14.00 2.16
N GLU A 16 4.20 14.80 1.31
CA GLU A 16 4.92 15.66 0.37
C GLU A 16 5.60 16.83 1.08
N LYS A 17 4.93 17.44 2.07
CA LYS A 17 5.42 18.58 2.83
C LYS A 17 4.93 18.55 4.27
N GLY A 18 5.73 19.05 5.20
CA GLY A 18 5.34 19.16 6.60
C GLY A 18 6.47 19.68 7.49
N VAL A 19 6.19 19.79 8.78
CA VAL A 19 7.15 20.28 9.77
C VAL A 19 8.25 19.24 9.99
N VAL A 20 9.51 19.68 9.95
CA VAL A 20 10.67 18.86 10.33
C VAL A 20 10.63 18.66 11.83
N ARG A 21 10.54 17.40 12.26
CA ARG A 21 10.34 17.04 13.67
C ARG A 21 11.45 17.65 14.54
N GLY A 22 11.04 18.38 15.58
CA GLY A 22 11.97 19.05 16.51
C GLY A 22 12.34 20.48 16.11
N THR A 23 11.70 21.02 15.07
CA THR A 23 11.87 22.41 14.62
C THR A 23 10.52 22.99 14.22
N ASP A 24 10.48 24.29 13.92
CA ASP A 24 9.32 24.96 13.32
C ASP A 24 9.41 25.08 11.79
N VAL A 25 10.40 24.43 11.17
CA VAL A 25 10.67 24.52 9.73
C VAL A 25 9.74 23.60 8.96
N VAL A 26 9.03 24.13 7.97
CA VAL A 26 8.23 23.34 7.02
C VAL A 26 9.06 23.04 5.78
N ALA A 27 9.26 21.75 5.47
CA ALA A 27 10.07 21.30 4.35
C ALA A 27 9.43 20.13 3.60
N ASN A 28 9.96 19.86 2.40
CA ASN A 28 9.53 18.70 1.61
C ASN A 28 9.90 17.40 2.33
N TYR A 29 9.04 16.40 2.20
CA TYR A 29 9.20 15.08 2.82
C TYR A 29 9.36 15.10 4.35
N CYS A 30 9.10 16.25 5.00
CA CYS A 30 9.35 16.49 6.43
C CYS A 30 10.83 16.29 6.83
N LEU A 31 11.77 16.50 5.90
CA LEU A 31 13.21 16.35 6.12
C LEU A 31 13.92 17.71 6.08
N PRO A 32 15.10 17.84 6.73
CA PRO A 32 15.95 19.02 6.59
C PRO A 32 16.25 19.32 5.09
N PRO A 33 16.15 20.58 4.63
CA PRO A 33 16.34 20.93 3.22
C PRO A 33 17.67 20.44 2.62
N ASP A 34 18.75 20.53 3.40
CA ASP A 34 20.09 20.04 3.05
C ASP A 34 20.15 18.54 2.78
N LEU A 35 19.30 17.75 3.47
CA LEU A 35 19.16 16.33 3.20
C LEU A 35 18.35 16.10 1.92
N VAL A 36 17.25 16.83 1.73
CA VAL A 36 16.37 16.69 0.56
C VAL A 36 17.12 16.91 -0.74
N ASP A 37 17.99 17.91 -0.80
CA ASP A 37 18.80 18.23 -1.99
C ASP A 37 19.77 17.11 -2.40
N ARG A 38 20.02 16.15 -1.50
CA ARG A 38 20.91 15.00 -1.73
C ARG A 38 20.16 13.72 -2.08
N LEU A 39 18.83 13.75 -2.12
CA LEU A 39 17.99 12.57 -2.39
C LEU A 39 17.54 12.50 -3.84
N ILE A 40 17.38 11.28 -4.33
CA ILE A 40 16.68 11.00 -5.59
C ILE A 40 15.23 10.65 -5.25
N GLY A 41 14.30 11.52 -5.64
CA GLY A 41 12.87 11.29 -5.47
C GLY A 41 12.31 10.39 -6.57
N ILE A 42 11.66 9.28 -6.18
CA ILE A 42 10.91 8.41 -7.10
C ILE A 42 9.43 8.55 -6.77
N ALA A 43 8.67 9.19 -7.65
CA ALA A 43 7.24 9.39 -7.45
C ALA A 43 6.44 8.13 -7.81
N THR A 44 5.60 7.67 -6.89
CA THR A 44 4.63 6.60 -7.15
C THR A 44 3.32 7.19 -7.68
N LYS A 45 2.64 6.47 -8.57
CA LYS A 45 1.31 6.84 -9.07
C LYS A 45 0.23 5.95 -8.42
N PRO A 46 -0.99 6.46 -8.20
CA PRO A 46 -2.12 5.63 -7.83
C PRO A 46 -2.37 4.53 -8.87
N TYR A 47 -2.82 3.37 -8.41
CA TYR A 47 -3.19 2.27 -9.31
C TYR A 47 -4.48 2.58 -10.07
N THR A 48 -4.54 2.11 -11.31
CA THR A 48 -5.75 2.05 -12.13
C THR A 48 -6.68 0.93 -11.65
N SER A 49 -7.96 1.00 -12.04
CA SER A 49 -8.95 -0.04 -11.70
C SER A 49 -8.55 -1.44 -12.18
N ASP A 50 -7.92 -1.53 -13.35
CA ASP A 50 -7.46 -2.80 -13.91
C ASP A 50 -6.26 -3.36 -13.14
N GLU A 51 -5.32 -2.50 -12.75
CA GLU A 51 -4.19 -2.88 -11.88
C GLU A 51 -4.68 -3.33 -10.50
N ILE A 52 -5.66 -2.62 -9.91
CA ILE A 52 -6.30 -3.02 -8.66
C ILE A 52 -6.86 -4.44 -8.78
N GLY A 53 -7.63 -4.72 -9.84
CA GLY A 53 -8.18 -6.05 -10.09
C GLY A 53 -7.10 -7.12 -10.16
N ARG A 54 -6.02 -6.86 -10.89
CA ARG A 54 -4.90 -7.79 -11.04
C ARG A 54 -4.17 -8.05 -9.72
N ILE A 55 -3.93 -7.00 -8.92
CA ILE A 55 -3.30 -7.13 -7.61
C ILE A 55 -4.18 -7.96 -6.66
N LEU A 56 -5.49 -7.71 -6.66
CA LEU A 56 -6.44 -8.48 -5.83
C LEU A 56 -6.50 -9.95 -6.25
N SER A 57 -6.50 -10.26 -7.54
CA SER A 57 -6.45 -11.63 -8.03
C SER A 57 -5.17 -12.34 -7.60
N LEU A 58 -4.01 -11.70 -7.80
CA LEU A 58 -2.71 -12.25 -7.34
C LEU A 58 -2.70 -12.48 -5.84
N ARG A 59 -3.31 -11.57 -5.07
CA ARG A 59 -3.40 -11.70 -3.61
C ARG A 59 -4.29 -12.86 -3.19
N ALA A 60 -5.43 -13.04 -3.88
CA ALA A 60 -6.33 -14.15 -3.62
C ALA A 60 -5.67 -15.50 -3.95
N ASP A 61 -4.93 -15.57 -5.05
CA ASP A 61 -4.16 -16.76 -5.44
C ASP A 61 -3.07 -17.10 -4.41
N GLU A 62 -2.32 -16.10 -3.95
CA GLU A 62 -1.28 -16.26 -2.92
C GLU A 62 -1.86 -16.74 -1.57
N GLU A 63 -3.07 -16.29 -1.21
CA GLU A 63 -3.79 -16.76 -0.02
C GLU A 63 -4.53 -18.09 -0.23
N GLY A 64 -4.47 -18.68 -1.43
CA GLY A 64 -5.17 -19.92 -1.76
C GLY A 64 -6.70 -19.78 -1.80
N VAL A 65 -7.21 -18.56 -1.98
CA VAL A 65 -8.65 -18.24 -1.98
C VAL A 65 -9.14 -18.16 -3.41
N ARG A 66 -9.85 -19.19 -3.87
CA ARG A 66 -10.57 -19.12 -5.16
C ARG A 66 -11.69 -18.10 -5.08
N MET A 67 -11.66 -17.11 -5.98
CA MET A 67 -12.65 -16.05 -6.09
C MET A 67 -13.30 -16.06 -7.48
N GLU A 68 -14.60 -15.80 -7.51
CA GLU A 68 -15.33 -15.58 -8.77
C GLU A 68 -15.02 -14.19 -9.34
N ALA A 69 -15.12 -14.04 -10.66
CA ALA A 69 -14.87 -12.76 -11.34
C ALA A 69 -15.79 -11.64 -10.81
N ALA A 70 -17.04 -11.96 -10.46
CA ALA A 70 -17.98 -11.01 -9.86
C ALA A 70 -17.51 -10.51 -8.48
N ALA A 71 -16.91 -11.39 -7.67
CA ALA A 71 -16.37 -11.01 -6.36
C ALA A 71 -15.15 -10.09 -6.48
N ILE A 72 -14.28 -10.32 -7.47
CA ILE A 72 -13.15 -9.42 -7.76
C ILE A 72 -13.65 -8.06 -8.24
N ASN A 73 -14.66 -8.02 -9.11
CA ASN A 73 -15.27 -6.77 -9.55
C ASN A 73 -15.88 -5.97 -8.39
N LEU A 74 -16.56 -6.64 -7.45
CA LEU A 74 -17.05 -6.01 -6.24
C LEU A 74 -15.92 -5.45 -5.37
N LEU A 75 -14.85 -6.22 -5.15
CA LEU A 75 -13.70 -5.75 -4.39
C LEU A 75 -13.01 -4.54 -5.05
N LYS A 76 -12.91 -4.50 -6.39
CA LYS A 76 -12.40 -3.32 -7.09
C LYS A 76 -13.20 -2.06 -6.76
N MET A 77 -14.53 -2.14 -6.78
CA MET A 77 -15.41 -1.01 -6.44
C MET A 77 -15.18 -0.56 -4.99
N ILE A 78 -15.15 -1.51 -4.06
CA ILE A 78 -14.87 -1.23 -2.64
C ILE A 78 -13.51 -0.54 -2.48
N VAL A 79 -12.46 -1.03 -3.15
CA VAL A 79 -11.12 -0.43 -3.09
C VAL A 79 -11.13 0.99 -3.65
N GLY A 80 -11.87 1.24 -4.73
CA GLY A 80 -12.02 2.57 -5.32
C GLY A 80 -12.62 3.60 -4.36
N GLU A 81 -13.50 3.16 -3.46
CA GLU A 81 -14.12 4.00 -2.42
C GLU A 81 -13.32 4.03 -1.11
N THR A 82 -12.33 3.14 -0.95
CA THR A 82 -11.60 2.95 0.31
C THR A 82 -10.08 2.95 0.11
N SER A 83 -9.43 1.78 0.17
CA SER A 83 -8.00 1.62 -0.03
C SER A 83 -7.65 0.19 -0.44
N MET A 84 -6.50 0.03 -1.09
CA MET A 84 -5.94 -1.30 -1.42
C MET A 84 -5.76 -2.19 -0.19
N ARG A 85 -5.33 -1.62 0.94
CA ARG A 85 -5.14 -2.37 2.20
C ARG A 85 -6.45 -2.96 2.69
N TYR A 86 -7.53 -2.19 2.63
CA TYR A 86 -8.85 -2.64 3.04
C TYR A 86 -9.35 -3.79 2.16
N GLY A 87 -9.25 -3.65 0.84
CA GLY A 87 -9.62 -4.71 -0.11
C GLY A 87 -8.86 -6.02 0.11
N MET A 88 -7.54 -5.95 0.34
CA MET A 88 -6.73 -7.14 0.63
C MET A 88 -7.14 -7.83 1.94
N GLN A 89 -7.44 -7.06 2.99
CA GLN A 89 -7.87 -7.63 4.28
C GLN A 89 -9.25 -8.30 4.18
N LEU A 90 -10.13 -7.79 3.32
CA LEU A 90 -11.44 -8.39 3.07
C LEU A 90 -11.35 -9.79 2.45
N ILE A 91 -10.30 -10.10 1.68
CA ILE A 91 -10.10 -11.45 1.12
C ILE A 91 -9.98 -12.47 2.25
N ALA A 92 -9.06 -12.24 3.18
CA ALA A 92 -8.83 -13.11 4.33
C ALA A 92 -10.08 -13.25 5.21
N VAL A 93 -10.73 -12.12 5.56
CA VAL A 93 -11.94 -12.13 6.41
C VAL A 93 -13.09 -12.88 5.73
N SER A 94 -13.32 -12.64 4.44
CA SER A 94 -14.37 -13.31 3.67
C SER A 94 -14.13 -14.81 3.57
N ASN A 95 -12.87 -15.25 3.45
CA ASN A 95 -12.53 -16.66 3.44
C ASN A 95 -12.83 -17.33 4.79
N VAL A 96 -12.49 -16.69 5.92
CA VAL A 96 -12.85 -17.21 7.26
C VAL A 96 -14.36 -17.39 7.39
N LEU A 97 -15.16 -16.41 6.94
CA LEU A 97 -16.62 -16.50 6.95
C LEU A 97 -17.14 -17.64 6.06
N ARG A 98 -16.55 -17.82 4.87
CA ARG A 98 -16.88 -18.92 3.96
C ARG A 98 -16.64 -20.29 4.61
N GLU A 99 -15.49 -20.49 5.23
CA GLU A 99 -15.16 -21.76 5.88
C GLU A 99 -16.03 -22.04 7.11
N ARG A 100 -16.40 -21.01 7.89
CA ARG A 100 -17.37 -21.15 8.98
C ARG A 100 -18.75 -21.58 8.50
N LYS A 101 -19.23 -21.04 7.37
CA LYS A 101 -20.53 -21.41 6.79
C LYS A 101 -20.57 -22.84 6.24
N LYS A 102 -19.43 -23.40 5.82
CA LYS A 102 -19.35 -24.78 5.31
C LYS A 102 -19.47 -25.84 6.41
N LYS A 103 -19.08 -25.51 7.65
CA LYS A 103 -19.26 -26.42 8.78
C LYS A 103 -20.73 -26.37 9.19
N PRO A 104 -21.47 -27.51 9.19
CA PRO A 104 -22.75 -27.54 9.89
C PRO A 104 -22.48 -27.20 11.36
N MET A 105 -23.36 -26.41 11.97
CA MET A 105 -23.30 -26.15 13.41
C MET A 105 -23.37 -27.45 14.20
#